data_AF-A0A0W8CYB9-F1
#
_entry.id   AF-A0A0W8CYB9-F1
#
_cell.length_a   1.000
_cell.length_b   1.000
_cell.length_c   1.000
_cell.angle_alpha   90.00
_cell.angle_beta   90.00
_cell.angle_gamma   90.00
#
_symmetry.space_group_name_H-M   'P 1'
#
loop_
_entity.id
_entity.type
_entity.pdbx_description
1 polymer ?
#
loop_
_entity_poly.entity_id
_entity_poly.type
_entity_poly.pdbx_seq_one_letter_code
_entity_poly.pdbx_strand_id
1 'polypeptide(L)'
;MRSKPEFGKISSDDASQIDAAVHKMVYASSEHKYKEAHESLKGICERCGIDRFFKYFEKNWRSCTDRWVYYLRATLPRFNNHTNNRLESYFGKLKEGIDSSMSMAKCIKALVAFDRRKQNDYEYRLTRIGRFSNSNYDVDMSTVLRFTTHYAARQIERQYTLGLENASRYNFEKDPEELSVVKIGGIFKTHTLRTDDWKCNCEFAASMGLPCRHAIAYRKYTNVSGSVIPWTRIDERFVLSHIAREL
;
A
#
# COMPACT_ATOMS: atom_id res chain seq x y z
N MET A 1 -28.68 -26.48 3.33
CA MET A 1 -27.83 -27.35 4.17
C MET A 1 -26.64 -26.51 4.64
N ARG A 2 -26.59 -26.07 5.90
CA ARG A 2 -25.36 -25.45 6.46
C ARG A 2 -24.35 -26.58 6.67
N SER A 3 -23.15 -26.46 6.08
CA SER A 3 -22.09 -27.46 6.21
C SER A 3 -21.75 -27.70 7.69
N LYS A 4 -21.45 -28.95 8.05
CA LYS A 4 -20.90 -29.27 9.38
C LYS A 4 -19.58 -28.50 9.54
N PRO A 5 -19.31 -27.90 10.70
CA PRO A 5 -18.07 -27.16 10.90
C PRO A 5 -16.87 -28.11 10.80
N GLU A 6 -15.99 -27.83 9.84
CA GLU A 6 -14.87 -28.67 9.41
C GLU A 6 -13.81 -28.89 10.52
N PHE A 7 -13.76 -27.98 11.48
CA PHE A 7 -12.75 -27.96 12.56
C PHE A 7 -13.34 -28.12 13.96
N GLY A 8 -14.58 -28.62 14.08
CA GLY A 8 -15.28 -28.77 15.36
C GLY A 8 -16.16 -27.56 15.71
N LYS A 9 -16.89 -27.65 16.82
CA LYS A 9 -17.72 -26.56 17.34
C LYS A 9 -16.92 -25.78 18.38
N ILE A 10 -16.81 -24.47 18.19
CA ILE A 10 -16.22 -23.54 19.16
C ILE A 10 -17.29 -22.58 19.68
N SER A 11 -17.09 -22.04 20.88
CA SER A 11 -17.97 -20.99 21.40
C SER A 11 -17.78 -19.68 20.60
N SER A 12 -18.77 -18.79 20.65
CA SER A 12 -18.66 -17.46 20.03
C SER A 12 -17.51 -16.65 20.64
N ASP A 13 -17.26 -16.82 21.94
CA ASP A 13 -16.21 -16.11 22.68
C ASP A 13 -14.82 -16.61 22.27
N ASP A 14 -14.66 -17.92 22.11
CA ASP A 14 -13.41 -18.51 21.61
C ASP A 14 -13.14 -18.11 20.15
N ALA A 15 -14.18 -18.11 19.31
CA ALA A 15 -14.06 -17.63 17.93
C ALA A 15 -13.59 -16.18 17.87
N SER A 16 -14.13 -15.32 18.74
CA SER A 16 -13.73 -13.91 18.83
C SER A 16 -12.30 -13.73 19.33
N GLN A 17 -11.84 -14.59 20.25
CA GLN A 17 -10.45 -14.59 20.72
C GLN A 17 -9.47 -15.03 19.62
N ILE A 18 -9.84 -16.04 18.83
CA ILE A 18 -9.06 -16.47 17.66
C ILE A 18 -8.96 -15.33 16.64
N ASP A 19 -10.08 -14.70 16.30
CA ASP A 19 -10.11 -13.57 15.37
C ASP A 19 -9.22 -12.41 15.86
N ALA A 20 -9.30 -12.07 17.15
CA ALA A 20 -8.46 -11.04 17.74
C ALA A 20 -6.95 -11.40 17.68
N ALA A 21 -6.58 -12.66 17.92
CA ALA A 21 -5.19 -13.11 17.81
C ALA A 21 -4.69 -13.03 16.37
N VAL A 22 -5.48 -13.51 15.40
CA VAL A 22 -5.16 -13.43 13.97
C VAL A 22 -5.07 -11.97 13.52
N HIS A 23 -5.99 -11.11 13.94
CA HIS A 23 -5.94 -9.67 13.64
C HIS A 23 -4.66 -9.03 14.16
N LYS A 24 -4.23 -9.33 15.39
CA LYS A 24 -2.95 -8.86 15.94
C LYS A 24 -1.75 -9.34 15.11
N MET A 25 -1.79 -10.58 14.60
CA MET A 25 -0.75 -11.12 13.72
C MET A 25 -0.72 -10.41 12.36
N VAL A 26 -1.89 -10.18 11.74
CA VAL A 26 -2.02 -9.48 10.46
C VAL A 26 -1.41 -8.08 10.55
N TYR A 27 -1.71 -7.34 11.62
CA TYR A 27 -1.23 -5.97 11.83
C TYR A 27 0.03 -5.87 12.70
N ALA A 28 0.76 -6.97 12.89
CA ALA A 28 1.97 -6.95 13.68
C ALA A 28 3.00 -5.99 13.05
N SER A 29 3.48 -5.03 13.85
CA SER A 29 4.45 -4.03 13.42
C SER A 29 5.90 -4.48 13.52
N SER A 30 6.15 -5.68 14.05
CA SER A 30 7.47 -6.30 14.20
C SER A 30 7.33 -7.82 14.34
N GLU A 31 8.43 -8.54 14.10
CA GLU A 31 8.50 -9.98 14.32
C GLU A 31 8.17 -10.37 15.77
N HIS A 32 8.63 -9.58 16.74
CA HIS A 32 8.34 -9.82 18.16
C HIS A 32 6.83 -9.81 18.45
N LYS A 33 6.11 -8.78 18.01
CA LYS A 33 4.64 -8.69 18.18
C LYS A 33 3.91 -9.81 17.45
N TYR A 34 4.41 -10.22 16.29
CA TYR A 34 3.85 -11.34 15.55
C TYR A 34 3.98 -12.64 16.35
N LYS A 35 5.17 -12.93 16.89
CA LYS A 35 5.43 -14.13 17.69
C LYS A 35 4.56 -14.17 18.95
N GLU A 36 4.41 -13.05 19.64
CA GLU A 36 3.53 -12.94 20.83
C GLU A 36 2.06 -13.29 20.50
N ALA A 37 1.53 -12.74 19.41
CA ALA A 37 0.16 -13.01 18.97
C ALA A 37 -0.01 -14.44 18.44
N HIS A 38 1.03 -15.00 17.81
CA HIS A 38 1.05 -16.38 17.34
C HIS A 38 1.05 -17.40 18.49
N GLU A 39 1.85 -17.17 19.54
CA GLU A 39 1.81 -18.00 20.76
C GLU A 39 0.45 -17.87 21.48
N SER A 40 -0.15 -16.68 21.48
CA SER A 40 -1.52 -16.50 21.99
C SER A 40 -2.54 -17.35 21.21
N LEU A 41 -2.44 -17.35 19.87
CA LEU A 41 -3.29 -18.18 19.02
C LEU A 41 -3.13 -19.67 19.33
N LYS A 42 -1.87 -20.13 19.51
CA LYS A 42 -1.57 -21.52 19.87
C LYS A 42 -2.22 -21.91 21.20
N GLY A 43 -2.05 -21.10 22.24
CA GLY A 43 -2.66 -21.36 23.56
C GLY A 43 -4.18 -21.38 23.52
N ILE A 44 -4.82 -20.50 22.73
CA ILE A 44 -6.27 -20.54 22.53
C ILE A 44 -6.68 -21.84 21.82
N CYS A 45 -5.96 -22.24 20.78
CA CYS A 45 -6.28 -23.45 20.03
C CYS A 45 -6.17 -24.72 20.89
N GLU A 46 -5.13 -24.82 21.73
CA GLU A 46 -4.92 -25.91 22.69
C GLU A 46 -6.04 -25.95 23.74
N ARG A 47 -6.40 -24.79 24.32
CA ARG A 47 -7.52 -24.68 25.28
C ARG A 47 -8.86 -25.09 24.67
N CYS A 48 -9.10 -24.73 23.42
CA CYS A 48 -10.37 -25.00 22.72
C CYS A 48 -10.41 -26.37 22.03
N GLY A 49 -9.32 -27.14 22.05
CA GLY A 49 -9.24 -28.47 21.41
C GLY A 49 -9.37 -28.42 19.88
N ILE A 50 -8.91 -27.34 19.24
CA ILE A 50 -8.98 -27.14 17.78
C ILE A 50 -7.61 -27.31 17.10
N ASP A 51 -6.84 -28.31 17.53
CA ASP A 51 -5.48 -28.59 17.03
C ASP A 51 -5.42 -28.77 15.50
N ARG A 52 -6.50 -29.30 14.89
CA ARG A 52 -6.59 -29.44 13.43
C ARG A 52 -6.55 -28.09 12.72
N PHE A 53 -7.24 -27.09 13.27
CA PHE A 53 -7.19 -25.73 12.76
C PHE A 53 -5.78 -25.15 12.91
N PHE A 54 -5.15 -25.30 14.08
CA PHE A 54 -3.80 -24.79 14.30
C PHE A 54 -2.77 -25.45 13.36
N LYS A 55 -2.82 -26.78 13.18
CA LYS A 55 -1.99 -27.49 12.20
C LYS A 55 -2.20 -26.99 10.76
N TYR A 56 -3.46 -26.74 10.39
CA TYR A 56 -3.77 -26.13 9.09
C TYR A 56 -3.19 -24.73 8.98
N PHE A 57 -3.32 -23.92 10.03
CA PHE A 57 -2.78 -22.56 10.10
C PHE A 57 -1.26 -22.55 9.92
N GLU A 58 -0.54 -23.41 10.66
CA GLU A 58 0.92 -23.56 10.54
C GLU A 58 1.34 -23.90 9.10
N LYS A 59 0.67 -24.87 8.49
CA LYS A 59 1.03 -25.36 7.17
C LYS A 59 0.76 -24.33 6.07
N ASN A 60 -0.36 -23.61 6.13
CA ASN A 60 -0.85 -22.82 5.00
C ASN A 60 -0.71 -21.30 5.19
N TRP A 61 -0.79 -20.81 6.43
CA TRP A 61 -0.71 -19.38 6.72
C TRP A 61 0.65 -18.97 7.27
N ARG A 62 1.21 -19.72 8.24
CA ARG A 62 2.53 -19.40 8.79
C ARG A 62 3.66 -19.57 7.77
N SER A 63 3.53 -20.55 6.86
CA SER A 63 4.50 -20.79 5.80
C SER A 63 4.63 -19.65 4.77
N CYS A 64 3.65 -18.73 4.71
CA CYS A 64 3.63 -17.62 3.77
C CYS A 64 3.34 -16.26 4.45
N THR A 65 3.88 -16.05 5.66
CA THR A 65 3.71 -14.80 6.43
C THR A 65 4.11 -13.55 5.65
N ASP A 66 5.08 -13.66 4.74
CA ASP A 66 5.51 -12.61 3.80
C ASP A 66 4.36 -12.07 2.93
N ARG A 67 3.29 -12.85 2.74
CA ARG A 67 2.14 -12.48 1.89
C ARG A 67 1.03 -11.74 2.59
N TRP A 68 0.92 -11.85 3.92
CA TRP A 68 -0.21 -11.26 4.66
C TRP A 68 0.16 -10.46 5.91
N VAL A 69 1.32 -10.67 6.52
CA VAL A 69 1.75 -9.96 7.74
C VAL A 69 2.28 -8.56 7.42
N TYR A 70 1.82 -7.54 8.17
CA TYR A 70 2.11 -6.14 7.88
C TYR A 70 3.60 -5.81 7.85
N TYR A 71 4.38 -6.13 8.89
CA TYR A 71 5.79 -5.71 8.94
C TYR A 71 6.66 -6.35 7.83
N LEU A 72 6.34 -7.57 7.39
CA LEU A 72 7.05 -8.24 6.30
C LEU A 72 6.69 -7.64 4.92
N ARG A 73 5.48 -7.09 4.81
CA ARG A 73 4.98 -6.47 3.57
C ARG A 73 5.15 -4.97 3.53
N ALA A 74 5.59 -4.35 4.63
CA ALA A 74 5.67 -2.90 4.75
C ALA A 74 6.57 -2.28 3.66
N THR A 75 7.55 -3.05 3.18
CA THR A 75 8.50 -2.69 2.14
C THR A 75 8.02 -3.00 0.72
N LEU A 76 6.93 -3.75 0.55
CA LEU A 76 6.39 -4.08 -0.77
C LEU A 76 5.64 -2.89 -1.38
N PRO A 77 5.68 -2.73 -2.72
CA PRO A 77 4.94 -1.70 -3.42
C PRO A 77 3.43 -2.00 -3.36
N ARG A 78 2.77 -1.50 -2.32
CA ARG A 78 1.33 -1.71 -2.07
C ARG A 78 0.48 -0.57 -2.62
N PHE A 79 1.09 0.51 -3.12
CA PHE A 79 0.41 1.67 -3.69
C PHE A 79 -0.67 2.25 -2.76
N ASN A 80 -0.34 2.30 -1.47
CA ASN A 80 -1.24 2.73 -0.40
C ASN A 80 -2.55 1.92 -0.29
N ASN A 81 -2.57 0.69 -0.82
CA ASN A 81 -3.69 -0.22 -0.74
C ASN A 81 -3.46 -1.23 0.38
N HIS A 82 -4.04 -0.95 1.54
CA HIS A 82 -3.87 -1.77 2.76
C HIS A 82 -5.01 -2.76 2.97
N THR A 83 -6.10 -2.62 2.21
CA THR A 83 -7.32 -3.43 2.37
C THR A 83 -7.80 -3.98 1.04
N ASN A 84 -8.63 -5.02 1.10
CA ASN A 84 -9.31 -5.60 -0.06
C ASN A 84 -10.58 -4.82 -0.45
N ASN A 85 -10.95 -3.74 0.24
CA ASN A 85 -12.18 -2.97 0.02
C ASN A 85 -12.42 -2.61 -1.45
N ARG A 86 -11.35 -2.26 -2.19
CA ARG A 86 -11.45 -1.94 -3.62
C ARG A 86 -11.85 -3.16 -4.45
N LEU A 87 -11.28 -4.33 -4.15
CA LEU A 87 -11.62 -5.60 -4.81
C LEU A 87 -13.02 -6.06 -4.41
N GLU A 88 -13.36 -5.98 -3.12
CA GLU A 88 -14.70 -6.33 -2.63
C GLU A 88 -15.78 -5.44 -3.25
N SER A 89 -15.55 -4.13 -3.33
CA SER A 89 -16.46 -3.19 -4.01
C SER A 89 -16.58 -3.50 -5.51
N TYR A 90 -15.48 -3.86 -6.17
CA TYR A 90 -15.50 -4.28 -7.57
C TYR A 90 -16.34 -5.55 -7.77
N PHE A 91 -16.10 -6.58 -6.95
CA PHE A 91 -16.87 -7.81 -6.99
C PHE A 91 -18.33 -7.61 -6.58
N GLY A 92 -18.63 -6.68 -5.67
CA GLY A 92 -19.99 -6.29 -5.33
C GLY A 92 -20.74 -5.76 -6.55
N LYS A 93 -20.16 -4.77 -7.24
CA LYS A 93 -20.73 -4.20 -8.48
C LYS A 93 -20.85 -5.22 -9.62
N LEU A 94 -19.93 -6.17 -9.69
CA LEU A 94 -20.01 -7.27 -10.65
C LEU A 94 -21.21 -8.15 -10.33
N LYS A 95 -21.35 -8.57 -9.06
CA LYS A 95 -22.44 -9.41 -8.54
C LYS A 95 -23.82 -8.74 -8.64
N GLU A 96 -23.91 -7.42 -8.59
CA GLU A 96 -25.18 -6.71 -8.87
C GLU A 96 -25.70 -6.96 -10.29
N GLY A 97 -24.80 -7.21 -11.26
CA GLY A 97 -25.14 -7.44 -12.65
C GLY A 97 -25.28 -8.91 -13.06
N ILE A 98 -24.99 -9.86 -12.16
CA ILE A 98 -25.05 -11.30 -12.42
C ILE A 98 -25.77 -12.02 -11.28
N ASP A 99 -26.70 -12.92 -11.62
CA ASP A 99 -27.40 -13.75 -10.65
C ASP A 99 -27.34 -15.23 -11.05
N SER A 100 -27.46 -16.11 -10.04
CA SER A 100 -27.45 -17.57 -10.18
C SER A 100 -28.61 -18.13 -11.02
N SER A 101 -29.70 -17.39 -11.19
CA SER A 101 -30.82 -17.77 -12.07
C SER A 101 -30.57 -17.46 -13.56
N MET A 102 -29.50 -16.72 -13.88
CA MET A 102 -29.20 -16.36 -15.26
C MET A 102 -28.68 -17.56 -16.05
N SER A 103 -29.21 -17.77 -17.27
CA SER A 103 -28.58 -18.68 -18.23
C SER A 103 -27.14 -18.24 -18.52
N MET A 104 -26.26 -19.20 -18.84
CA MET A 104 -24.85 -18.92 -19.17
C MET A 104 -24.69 -17.83 -20.25
N ALA A 105 -25.50 -17.88 -21.32
CA ALA A 105 -25.46 -16.88 -22.39
C ALA A 105 -25.80 -15.46 -21.90
N LYS A 106 -26.78 -15.31 -20.99
CA LYS A 106 -27.11 -14.02 -20.37
C LYS A 106 -26.00 -13.56 -19.42
N CYS A 107 -25.42 -14.47 -18.64
CA CYS A 107 -24.31 -14.16 -17.74
C CYS A 107 -23.10 -13.62 -18.51
N ILE A 108 -22.68 -14.30 -19.59
CA ILE A 108 -21.56 -13.84 -20.44
C ILE A 108 -21.85 -12.45 -21.03
N LYS A 109 -23.07 -12.22 -21.55
CA LYS A 109 -23.46 -10.89 -22.07
C LYS A 109 -23.35 -9.80 -21.01
N ALA A 110 -23.78 -10.09 -19.78
CA ALA A 110 -23.70 -9.14 -18.66
C ALA A 110 -22.25 -8.85 -18.25
N LEU A 111 -21.39 -9.88 -18.21
CA LEU A 111 -19.95 -9.73 -17.92
C LEU A 111 -19.26 -8.87 -18.97
N VAL A 112 -19.46 -9.14 -20.26
CA VAL A 112 -18.87 -8.35 -21.37
C VAL A 112 -19.38 -6.91 -21.33
N ALA A 113 -20.67 -6.69 -21.05
CA ALA A 113 -21.22 -5.34 -20.92
C ALA A 113 -20.62 -4.59 -19.71
N PHE A 114 -20.41 -5.28 -18.59
CA PHE A 114 -19.75 -4.72 -17.42
C PHE A 114 -18.30 -4.33 -17.71
N ASP A 115 -17.55 -5.24 -18.34
CA ASP A 115 -16.16 -5.02 -18.73
C ASP A 115 -16.02 -3.83 -19.68
N ARG A 116 -16.86 -3.77 -20.73
CA ARG A 116 -16.90 -2.65 -21.67
C ARG A 116 -17.21 -1.32 -20.98
N ARG A 117 -18.11 -1.29 -19.99
CA ARG A 117 -18.35 -0.06 -19.19
C ARG A 117 -17.09 0.35 -18.42
N LYS A 118 -16.35 -0.60 -17.85
CA LYS A 118 -15.09 -0.31 -17.13
C LYS A 118 -13.99 0.18 -18.05
N GLN A 119 -13.89 -0.39 -19.24
CA GLN A 119 -12.99 0.08 -20.29
C GLN A 119 -13.34 1.51 -20.70
N ASN A 120 -14.60 1.79 -21.02
CA ASN A 120 -15.04 3.14 -21.38
C ASN A 120 -14.77 4.17 -20.26
N ASP A 121 -15.06 3.83 -18.99
CA ASP A 121 -14.73 4.68 -17.83
C ASP A 121 -13.22 4.92 -17.71
N TYR A 122 -12.40 3.94 -18.07
CA TYR A 122 -10.95 4.03 -18.03
C TYR A 122 -10.43 4.93 -19.17
N GLU A 123 -10.86 4.70 -20.41
CA GLU A 123 -10.54 5.54 -21.58
C GLU A 123 -11.00 6.98 -21.38
N TYR A 124 -12.20 7.20 -20.85
CA TYR A 124 -12.70 8.53 -20.49
C TYR A 124 -11.82 9.23 -19.46
N ARG A 125 -11.29 8.49 -18.47
CA ARG A 125 -10.34 9.06 -17.51
C ARG A 125 -8.99 9.35 -18.15
N LEU A 126 -8.47 8.44 -18.98
CA LEU A 126 -7.20 8.57 -19.68
C LEU A 126 -7.16 9.79 -20.60
N THR A 127 -8.19 10.01 -21.42
CA THR A 127 -8.29 11.17 -22.34
C THR A 127 -8.27 12.53 -21.64
N ARG A 128 -8.45 12.54 -20.32
CA ARG A 128 -8.43 13.74 -19.47
C ARG A 128 -7.13 13.89 -18.68
N ILE A 129 -6.26 12.89 -18.68
CA ILE A 129 -4.95 12.99 -18.06
C ILE A 129 -4.10 13.98 -18.87
N GLY A 130 -3.53 14.99 -18.21
CA GLY A 130 -2.71 16.03 -18.85
C GLY A 130 -3.43 17.34 -19.22
N ARG A 131 -4.73 17.49 -18.94
CA ARG A 131 -5.49 18.74 -19.21
C ARG A 131 -5.71 19.65 -18.00
N PHE A 132 -5.21 19.29 -16.82
CA PHE A 132 -5.48 20.06 -15.61
C PHE A 132 -4.27 20.85 -15.15
N SER A 133 -4.46 22.14 -14.99
CA SER A 133 -3.63 23.03 -14.18
C SER A 133 -4.27 23.22 -12.81
N ASN A 134 -3.46 23.33 -11.76
CA ASN A 134 -3.92 23.77 -10.44
C ASN A 134 -3.27 25.12 -10.16
N SER A 135 -4.07 26.19 -10.06
CA SER A 135 -3.58 27.55 -9.82
C SER A 135 -2.91 27.73 -8.46
N ASN A 136 -3.17 26.83 -7.52
CA ASN A 136 -2.58 26.86 -6.18
C ASN A 136 -1.23 26.13 -6.11
N TYR A 137 -0.80 25.46 -7.18
CA TYR A 137 0.49 24.78 -7.22
C TYR A 137 1.61 25.74 -7.58
N ASP A 138 2.72 25.63 -6.86
CA ASP A 138 3.97 26.25 -7.25
C ASP A 138 4.57 25.56 -8.50
N VAL A 139 5.76 26.00 -8.90
CA VAL A 139 6.45 25.51 -10.09
C VAL A 139 6.78 24.02 -9.98
N ASP A 140 7.20 23.53 -8.81
CA ASP A 140 7.60 22.14 -8.62
C ASP A 140 6.37 21.23 -8.75
N MET A 141 5.29 21.54 -8.03
CA MET A 141 4.04 20.76 -8.08
C MET A 141 3.33 20.88 -9.43
N SER A 142 3.36 22.06 -10.06
CA SER A 142 2.84 22.24 -11.42
C SER A 142 3.58 21.38 -12.43
N THR A 143 4.90 21.27 -12.27
CA THR A 143 5.73 20.41 -13.14
C THR A 143 5.36 18.94 -12.92
N VAL A 144 5.28 18.47 -11.67
CA VAL A 144 4.83 17.10 -11.35
C VAL A 144 3.46 16.78 -11.97
N LEU A 145 2.50 17.69 -11.87
CA LEU A 145 1.15 17.50 -12.43
C LEU A 145 1.16 17.36 -13.95
N ARG A 146 2.11 17.99 -14.65
CA ARG A 146 2.21 17.95 -16.12
C ARG A 146 2.67 16.61 -16.68
N PHE A 147 3.58 15.91 -15.99
CA PHE A 147 4.19 14.68 -16.51
C PHE A 147 3.77 13.41 -15.76
N THR A 148 2.98 13.51 -14.69
CA THR A 148 2.50 12.34 -13.92
C THR A 148 0.98 12.21 -13.94
N THR A 149 0.48 11.04 -13.52
CA THR A 149 -0.96 10.87 -13.28
C THR A 149 -1.45 11.77 -12.13
N HIS A 150 -2.72 12.19 -12.18
CA HIS A 150 -3.34 12.96 -11.09
C HIS A 150 -3.27 12.25 -9.74
N TYR A 151 -3.34 10.92 -9.75
CA TYR A 151 -3.20 10.13 -8.53
C TYR A 151 -1.81 10.33 -7.93
N ALA A 152 -0.74 10.18 -8.72
CA ALA A 152 0.63 10.37 -8.25
C ALA A 152 0.88 11.82 -7.78
N ALA A 153 0.45 12.81 -8.57
CA ALA A 153 0.57 14.22 -8.20
C ALA A 153 -0.10 14.51 -6.83
N ARG A 154 -1.30 13.98 -6.59
CA ARG A 154 -2.00 14.11 -5.30
C ARG A 154 -1.27 13.43 -4.13
N GLN A 155 -0.61 12.29 -4.36
CA GLN A 155 0.20 11.64 -3.32
C GLN A 155 1.48 12.45 -3.03
N ILE A 156 2.13 12.97 -4.07
CA ILE A 156 3.33 13.81 -3.96
C ILE A 156 3.01 15.12 -3.25
N GLU A 157 1.89 15.78 -3.56
CA GLU A 157 1.42 17.01 -2.93
C GLU A 157 1.46 16.89 -1.39
N ARG A 158 0.85 15.84 -0.84
CA ARG A 158 0.82 15.61 0.60
C ARG A 158 2.23 15.44 1.19
N GLN A 159 3.13 14.73 0.50
CA GLN A 159 4.51 14.57 0.95
C GLN A 159 5.32 15.86 0.82
N TYR A 160 5.05 16.64 -0.22
CA TYR A 160 5.69 17.91 -0.50
C TYR A 160 5.39 18.93 0.58
N THR A 161 4.11 19.18 0.87
CA THR A 161 3.69 20.07 1.97
C THR A 161 4.32 19.65 3.30
N LEU A 162 4.20 18.37 3.69
CA LEU A 162 4.77 17.88 4.95
C LEU A 162 6.30 17.98 4.99
N GLY A 163 6.98 17.74 3.86
CA GLY A 163 8.44 17.83 3.76
C GLY A 163 8.92 19.26 3.89
N LEU A 164 8.24 20.22 3.25
CA LEU A 164 8.56 21.64 3.36
C LEU A 164 8.33 22.18 4.77
N GLU A 165 7.19 21.86 5.39
CA GLU A 165 6.81 22.35 6.73
C GLU A 165 7.68 21.79 7.84
N ASN A 166 8.05 20.51 7.75
CA ASN A 166 8.76 19.82 8.84
C ASN A 166 10.27 19.70 8.60
N ALA A 167 10.83 20.35 7.58
CA ALA A 167 12.25 20.24 7.25
C ALA A 167 13.18 20.55 8.44
N SER A 168 12.87 21.58 9.22
CA SER A 168 13.63 21.97 10.41
C SER A 168 13.40 21.07 11.64
N ARG A 169 12.39 20.20 11.61
CA ARG A 169 12.05 19.28 12.70
C ARG A 169 12.74 17.92 12.58
N TYR A 170 13.37 17.65 11.44
CA TYR A 170 14.14 16.43 11.23
C TYR A 170 15.60 16.66 11.61
N ASN A 171 16.20 15.65 12.23
CA ASN A 171 17.65 15.60 12.40
C ASN A 171 18.26 14.85 11.20
N PHE A 172 19.34 15.38 10.64
CA PHE A 172 20.00 14.83 9.46
C PHE A 172 21.46 14.49 9.77
N GLU A 173 21.78 13.21 9.77
CA GLU A 173 23.12 12.70 10.04
C GLU A 173 23.63 11.95 8.81
N LYS A 174 24.74 12.41 8.22
CA LYS A 174 25.39 11.69 7.14
C LYS A 174 26.12 10.47 7.71
N ASP A 175 26.08 9.37 6.99
CA ASP A 175 26.89 8.22 7.34
C ASP A 175 28.39 8.54 7.10
N PRO A 176 29.29 8.24 8.06
CA PRO A 176 30.70 8.54 7.92
C PRO A 176 31.42 7.66 6.90
N GLU A 177 30.91 6.45 6.63
CA GLU A 177 31.52 5.49 5.71
C GLU A 177 30.87 5.55 4.33
N GLU A 178 29.55 5.76 4.26
CA GLU A 178 28.80 5.86 2.99
C GLU A 178 28.19 7.26 2.82
N LEU A 179 28.93 8.20 2.19
CA LEU A 179 28.50 9.60 2.01
C LEU A 179 27.16 9.77 1.26
N SER A 180 26.73 8.77 0.48
CA SER A 180 25.42 8.73 -0.18
C SER A 180 24.27 8.40 0.77
N VAL A 181 24.54 8.01 2.01
CA VAL A 181 23.53 7.61 3.00
C VAL A 181 23.36 8.69 4.07
N VAL A 182 22.09 9.00 4.34
CA VAL A 182 21.67 9.98 5.35
C VAL A 182 20.64 9.34 6.26
N LYS A 183 20.92 9.36 7.56
CA LYS A 183 19.95 9.01 8.61
C LYS A 183 19.11 10.24 8.93
N ILE A 184 17.80 10.06 8.89
CA ILE A 184 16.79 11.10 9.09
C ILE A 184 16.01 10.74 10.36
N GLY A 185 16.33 11.40 11.46
CA GLY A 185 15.65 11.27 12.74
C GLY A 185 14.35 12.08 12.75
N GLY A 186 13.21 11.42 12.81
CA GLY A 186 11.94 12.03 13.17
C GLY A 186 11.60 11.80 14.64
N ILE A 187 10.51 12.41 15.13
CA ILE A 187 10.08 12.34 16.53
C ILE A 187 9.94 10.90 17.05
N PHE A 188 9.44 9.98 16.20
CA PHE A 188 9.12 8.61 16.61
C PHE A 188 9.93 7.53 15.91
N LYS A 189 10.52 7.84 14.75
CA LYS A 189 11.20 6.87 13.88
C LYS A 189 12.35 7.51 13.13
N THR A 190 13.40 6.74 12.96
CA THR A 190 14.53 7.08 12.10
C THR A 190 14.38 6.37 10.75
N HIS A 191 14.71 7.10 9.68
CA HIS A 191 14.68 6.60 8.33
C HIS A 191 16.04 6.74 7.67
N THR A 192 16.33 5.88 6.70
CA THR A 192 17.55 5.96 5.88
C THR A 192 17.15 6.47 4.50
N LEU A 193 17.80 7.54 4.05
CA LEU A 193 17.68 8.13 2.72
C LEU A 193 19.01 7.97 1.99
N ARG A 194 18.95 7.50 0.75
CA ARG A 194 20.06 7.54 -0.20
C ARG A 194 19.98 8.82 -1.04
N THR A 195 21.10 9.50 -1.25
CA THR A 195 21.16 10.79 -1.97
C THR A 195 21.54 10.64 -3.44
N ASP A 196 22.06 9.48 -3.85
CA ASP A 196 22.36 9.14 -5.24
C ASP A 196 21.09 8.87 -6.06
N ASP A 197 20.11 8.15 -5.48
CA ASP A 197 18.86 7.78 -6.15
C ASP A 197 17.59 8.23 -5.42
N TRP A 198 17.74 8.99 -4.33
CA TRP A 198 16.65 9.52 -3.51
C TRP A 198 15.72 8.45 -2.90
N LYS A 199 16.16 7.19 -2.80
CA LYS A 199 15.40 6.13 -2.13
C LYS A 199 15.39 6.32 -0.63
N CYS A 200 14.22 6.20 -0.03
CA CYS A 200 14.03 6.22 1.41
C CYS A 200 13.39 4.91 1.88
N ASN A 201 13.80 4.40 3.04
CA ASN A 201 13.20 3.20 3.63
C ASN A 201 11.86 3.46 4.35
N CYS A 202 11.31 4.68 4.28
CA CYS A 202 10.01 4.95 4.87
C CYS A 202 8.90 4.22 4.10
N GLU A 203 7.84 3.85 4.82
CA GLU A 203 6.74 3.06 4.26
C GLU A 203 6.13 3.69 3.00
N PHE A 204 5.99 5.02 2.97
CA PHE A 204 5.47 5.71 1.80
C PHE A 204 6.37 5.51 0.58
N ALA A 205 7.68 5.76 0.70
CA ALA A 205 8.61 5.63 -0.41
C ALA A 205 8.70 4.18 -0.90
N ALA A 206 8.76 3.21 0.02
CA ALA A 206 8.80 1.80 -0.32
C ALA A 206 7.50 1.33 -1.01
N SER A 207 6.35 1.76 -0.50
CA SER A 207 5.03 1.34 -1.00
C SER A 207 4.64 2.00 -2.33
N MET A 208 4.99 3.27 -2.50
CA MET A 208 4.58 4.07 -3.65
C MET A 208 5.64 4.14 -4.74
N GLY A 209 6.92 3.97 -4.41
CA GLY A 209 8.01 4.27 -5.35
C GLY A 209 8.04 5.76 -5.74
N LEU A 210 7.54 6.65 -4.88
CA LEU A 210 7.45 8.10 -5.11
C LEU A 210 8.35 8.88 -4.13
N PRO A 211 8.71 10.15 -4.45
CA PRO A 211 9.37 11.05 -3.52
C PRO A 211 8.61 11.18 -2.20
N CYS A 212 9.28 10.91 -1.08
CA CYS A 212 8.70 11.08 0.25
C CYS A 212 9.08 12.41 0.88
N ARG A 213 8.35 12.79 1.94
CA ARG A 213 8.63 14.01 2.73
C ARG A 213 10.06 14.09 3.25
N HIS A 214 10.73 12.97 3.53
CA HIS A 214 12.10 12.97 4.05
C HIS A 214 13.12 13.38 2.98
N ALA A 215 12.95 12.89 1.74
CA ALA A 215 13.80 13.30 0.62
C ALA A 215 13.62 14.80 0.31
N ILE A 216 12.37 15.27 0.31
CA ILE A 216 12.00 16.67 0.08
C ILE A 216 12.56 17.57 1.19
N ALA A 217 12.39 17.17 2.45
CA ALA A 217 12.92 17.87 3.61
C ALA A 217 14.45 17.98 3.57
N TYR A 218 15.15 16.89 3.25
CA TYR A 218 16.61 16.89 3.15
C TYR A 218 17.13 17.78 2.01
N ARG A 219 16.48 17.74 0.83
CA ARG A 219 16.82 18.61 -0.30
C ARG A 219 16.63 20.09 0.06
N LYS A 220 15.56 20.43 0.78
CA LYS A 220 15.34 21.79 1.30
C LYS A 220 16.42 22.18 2.32
N TYR A 221 16.73 21.31 3.27
CA TYR A 221 17.72 21.56 4.33
C TYR A 221 19.12 21.83 3.77
N THR A 222 19.53 21.04 2.77
CA THR A 222 20.86 21.16 2.14
C THR A 222 20.88 22.12 0.94
N ASN A 223 19.74 22.74 0.61
CA ASN A 223 19.58 23.65 -0.51
C ASN A 223 20.13 23.06 -1.84
N VAL A 224 19.77 21.80 -2.13
CA VAL A 224 20.22 21.10 -3.34
C VAL A 224 19.74 21.86 -4.58
N SER A 225 20.61 22.00 -5.57
CA SER A 225 20.28 22.67 -6.82
C SER A 225 19.08 22.02 -7.54
N GLY A 226 18.25 22.86 -8.13
CA GLY A 226 17.03 22.47 -8.86
C GLY A 226 15.81 22.27 -7.96
N SER A 227 14.83 21.52 -8.46
CA SER A 227 13.56 21.24 -7.77
C SER A 227 13.78 20.58 -6.41
N VAL A 228 12.97 20.95 -5.41
CA VAL A 228 13.00 20.29 -4.09
C VAL A 228 12.38 18.88 -4.18
N ILE A 229 11.50 18.65 -5.15
CA ILE A 229 10.96 17.32 -5.47
C ILE A 229 11.99 16.56 -6.33
N PRO A 230 12.53 15.42 -5.87
CA PRO A 230 13.42 14.60 -6.68
C PRO A 230 12.63 13.84 -7.77
N TRP A 231 12.45 14.45 -8.94
CA TRP A 231 11.68 13.85 -10.03
C TRP A 231 12.20 12.50 -10.50
N THR A 232 13.52 12.27 -10.41
CA THR A 232 14.18 11.00 -10.75
C THR A 232 13.72 9.82 -9.89
N ARG A 233 13.08 10.09 -8.74
CA ARG A 233 12.53 9.06 -7.85
C ARG A 233 11.08 8.70 -8.16
N ILE A 234 10.42 9.41 -9.08
CA ILE A 234 9.06 9.08 -9.51
C ILE A 234 9.15 7.85 -10.41
N ASP A 235 8.62 6.72 -9.94
CA ASP A 235 8.57 5.48 -10.70
C ASP A 235 7.83 5.67 -12.05
N GLU A 236 8.37 5.10 -13.12
CA GLU A 236 7.91 5.30 -14.51
C GLU A 236 6.43 4.91 -14.71
N ARG A 237 5.92 4.01 -13.88
CA ARG A 237 4.51 3.59 -13.86
C ARG A 237 3.53 4.75 -13.61
N PHE A 238 4.01 5.86 -13.05
CA PHE A 238 3.20 7.06 -12.83
C PHE A 238 3.39 8.14 -13.90
N VAL A 239 4.33 7.96 -14.82
CA VAL A 239 4.72 8.95 -15.83
C VAL A 239 3.86 8.77 -17.08
N LEU A 240 3.27 9.87 -17.55
CA LEU A 240 2.29 9.84 -18.65
C LEU A 240 2.88 9.33 -19.96
N SER A 241 4.12 9.69 -20.27
CA SER A 241 4.79 9.24 -21.49
C SER A 241 5.09 7.74 -21.49
N HIS A 242 5.24 7.13 -20.32
CA HIS A 242 5.44 5.69 -20.20
C HIS A 242 4.10 4.96 -20.36
N ILE A 243 3.05 5.42 -19.66
CA ILE A 243 1.69 4.88 -19.78
C ILE A 243 1.20 4.95 -21.24
N ALA A 244 1.46 6.05 -21.94
CA ALA A 244 1.04 6.22 -23.33
C ALA A 244 1.81 5.31 -24.33
N ARG A 245 2.94 4.72 -23.94
CA ARG A 245 3.70 3.78 -24.78
C ARG A 245 3.28 2.32 -24.57
N GLU A 246 2.72 2.00 -23.41
CA GLU A 246 2.26 0.65 -23.06
C GLU A 246 0.80 0.37 -23.49
N LEU A 247 0.11 1.38 -24.02
CA LEU A 247 -1.24 1.32 -24.58
C LEU A 247 -1.19 1.29 -26.11
#